data_AF-A0A1R1YJF7-F1
#
_entry.id   AF-A0A1R1YJF7-F1
#
_cell.length_a   1.000
_cell.length_b   1.000
_cell.length_c   1.000
_cell.angle_alpha   90.00
_cell.angle_beta   90.00
_cell.angle_gamma   90.00
#
_symmetry.space_group_name_H-M   'P 1'
#
loop_
_entity.id
_entity.type
_entity.pdbx_description
1 polymer ?
#
loop_
_entity_poly.entity_id
_entity_poly.type
_entity_poly.pdbx_seq_one_letter_code
_entity_poly.pdbx_strand_id
1 'polypeptide(L)'
;MINLNQSRDENGEFSLPLSDLNEPNIQNNNKNDSAVLNFASWFATSAIQRARYKDFSSIDFCEDWVSWSEFLGVKWSIGESTIQFFSYLLDSTVFSGIATLLVTSYAPYAAGQGIAELKTIMSGFLMKEFLSGKTLLIKCVSIVFAVASGLSVGKEVALVHISTCCANIFSNMFPSIKQNEGTSISKVIILSYTLHLFLSMRIILNLAQKRQLLSAASAAGISVAFGAPIAGVLFSLEAISYYFPSATMLKSFFCATVAAVTLKYFDPYRNGKMVPFQNVYERTWYSFELIFFVLIGVFGGIFGSAIVKLDSIFSNYRQKSLIRNFARGEVVVVAALTVIICYGNIFARSDAVTLVSNLFTECRAKDSSGICEYEFL
;
A
#
# COMPACT_ATOMS: atom_id res chain seq x y z
N MET A 1 -23.60 -4.75 -57.33
CA MET A 1 -24.68 -5.71 -57.60
C MET A 1 -24.15 -7.09 -57.20
N ILE A 2 -24.42 -7.52 -55.96
CA ILE A 2 -24.27 -8.88 -55.36
C ILE A 2 -24.96 -8.73 -53.98
N ASN A 3 -26.28 -8.98 -53.93
CA ASN A 3 -26.95 -10.13 -53.30
C ASN A 3 -26.83 -10.19 -51.76
N LEU A 4 -27.82 -9.56 -51.10
CA LEU A 4 -28.12 -9.72 -49.67
C LEU A 4 -29.11 -10.88 -49.53
N ASN A 5 -28.63 -12.06 -49.13
CA ASN A 5 -29.50 -13.08 -48.56
C ASN A 5 -29.42 -12.98 -47.05
N GLN A 6 -30.48 -12.38 -46.50
CA GLN A 6 -30.70 -12.09 -45.10
C GLN A 6 -31.61 -13.18 -44.55
N SER A 7 -31.06 -14.16 -43.83
CA SER A 7 -31.84 -15.12 -43.05
C SER A 7 -32.08 -14.53 -41.65
N ARG A 8 -33.35 -14.48 -41.27
CA ARG A 8 -33.93 -13.85 -40.08
C ARG A 8 -34.26 -14.95 -39.09
N ASP A 9 -33.64 -14.95 -37.91
CA ASP A 9 -34.04 -15.82 -36.81
C ASP A 9 -35.13 -15.16 -35.95
N GLU A 10 -36.07 -15.97 -35.45
CA GLU A 10 -37.41 -15.57 -34.97
C GLU A 10 -37.46 -14.78 -33.64
N ASN A 11 -36.33 -14.39 -33.03
CA ASN A 11 -36.33 -13.80 -31.67
C ASN A 11 -35.76 -12.38 -31.53
N GLY A 12 -35.66 -11.60 -32.62
CA GLY A 12 -35.59 -10.13 -32.52
C GLY A 12 -34.45 -9.50 -31.69
N GLU A 13 -33.35 -10.21 -31.43
CA GLU A 13 -32.17 -9.68 -30.73
C GLU A 13 -30.98 -9.51 -31.68
N PHE A 14 -30.32 -8.36 -31.59
CA PHE A 14 -29.15 -7.99 -32.39
C PHE A 14 -27.88 -8.48 -31.68
N SER A 15 -27.39 -9.67 -32.04
CA SER A 15 -26.12 -10.21 -31.55
C SER A 15 -25.01 -10.03 -32.60
N LEU A 16 -24.01 -9.21 -32.28
CA LEU A 16 -22.75 -9.11 -33.02
C LEU A 16 -21.93 -10.41 -32.83
N PRO A 17 -21.38 -11.01 -33.90
CA PRO A 17 -20.53 -12.19 -33.76
C PRO A 17 -19.11 -11.74 -33.40
N LEU A 18 -18.63 -12.14 -32.22
CA LEU A 18 -17.21 -12.09 -31.86
C LEU A 18 -16.77 -13.51 -31.47
N SER A 19 -16.67 -14.37 -32.47
CA SER A 19 -15.76 -15.51 -32.45
C SER A 19 -14.49 -15.12 -33.23
N ASP A 20 -13.34 -15.56 -32.73
CA ASP A 20 -12.03 -15.55 -33.37
C ASP A 20 -11.25 -14.21 -33.39
N LEU A 21 -10.80 -13.78 -32.21
CA LEU A 21 -9.48 -13.16 -32.10
C LEU A 21 -8.56 -14.15 -31.38
N ASN A 22 -7.76 -14.85 -32.18
CA ASN A 22 -6.57 -15.58 -31.77
C ASN A 22 -5.81 -14.83 -30.67
N GLU A 23 -5.64 -15.48 -29.53
CA GLU A 23 -4.61 -15.11 -28.56
C GLU A 23 -3.27 -14.99 -29.30
N PRO A 24 -2.59 -13.82 -29.28
CA PRO A 24 -1.19 -13.84 -29.60
C PRO A 24 -0.48 -14.58 -28.47
N ASN A 25 0.16 -15.70 -28.83
CA ASN A 25 1.21 -16.34 -28.06
C ASN A 25 2.21 -15.27 -27.59
N ILE A 26 2.05 -14.76 -26.37
CA ILE A 26 3.10 -14.03 -25.67
C ILE A 26 4.03 -15.09 -25.10
N GLN A 27 4.89 -15.61 -25.98
CA GLN A 27 6.09 -16.33 -25.58
C GLN A 27 6.91 -15.43 -24.66
N ASN A 28 7.20 -15.96 -23.47
CA ASN A 28 8.50 -15.91 -22.80
C ASN A 28 9.46 -14.86 -23.36
N ASN A 29 9.38 -13.63 -22.87
CA ASN A 29 10.49 -12.70 -22.82
C ASN A 29 10.11 -11.58 -21.85
N ASN A 30 10.53 -11.73 -20.59
CA ASN A 30 10.95 -10.65 -19.69
C ASN A 30 11.53 -11.32 -18.45
N LYS A 31 12.75 -11.86 -18.62
CA LYS A 31 13.50 -12.60 -17.60
C LYS A 31 14.27 -11.70 -16.63
N ASN A 32 14.18 -10.38 -16.77
CA ASN A 32 14.78 -9.42 -15.87
C ASN A 32 13.78 -8.28 -15.69
N ASP A 33 13.34 -8.03 -14.45
CA ASP A 33 13.01 -6.70 -13.90
C ASP A 33 11.94 -6.79 -12.79
N SER A 34 12.36 -7.27 -11.62
CA SER A 34 11.85 -6.84 -10.32
C SER A 34 12.78 -7.31 -9.20
N ALA A 35 14.09 -7.08 -9.35
CA ALA A 35 15.09 -7.52 -8.36
C ALA A 35 14.74 -7.07 -6.93
N VAL A 36 14.11 -5.91 -6.74
CA VAL A 36 13.73 -5.38 -5.41
C VAL A 36 12.49 -6.07 -4.83
N LEU A 37 11.47 -6.35 -5.65
CA LEU A 37 10.26 -7.06 -5.21
C LEU A 37 10.58 -8.55 -4.98
N ASN A 38 11.41 -9.13 -5.85
CA ASN A 38 11.90 -10.50 -5.73
C ASN A 38 12.89 -10.64 -4.58
N PHE A 39 13.68 -9.62 -4.22
CA PHE A 39 14.58 -9.63 -3.05
C PHE A 39 13.84 -9.42 -1.72
N ALA A 40 12.82 -8.54 -1.69
CA ALA A 40 11.94 -8.39 -0.53
C ALA A 40 11.03 -9.61 -0.36
N SER A 41 10.58 -10.21 -1.46
CA SER A 41 9.89 -11.49 -1.48
C SER A 41 10.84 -12.62 -1.07
N TRP A 42 12.10 -12.65 -1.53
CA TRP A 42 13.14 -13.66 -1.16
C TRP A 42 13.29 -13.81 0.35
N PHE A 43 13.27 -12.68 1.06
CA PHE A 43 13.40 -12.61 2.50
C PHE A 43 12.07 -12.68 3.26
N ALA A 44 10.93 -12.52 2.59
CA ALA A 44 9.61 -12.72 3.16
C ALA A 44 9.09 -14.15 2.92
N THR A 45 9.58 -14.84 1.87
CA THR A 45 9.22 -16.21 1.48
C THR A 45 10.11 -17.27 2.13
N SER A 46 11.28 -16.86 2.66
CA SER A 46 12.05 -17.64 3.63
C SER A 46 11.23 -18.02 4.87
N ALA A 47 10.12 -17.32 5.10
CA ALA A 47 9.07 -17.62 6.06
C ALA A 47 7.84 -18.32 5.43
N ILE A 48 8.07 -19.37 4.62
CA ILE A 48 7.13 -20.49 4.47
C ILE A 48 5.74 -20.09 3.96
N GLN A 49 5.61 -19.91 2.65
CA GLN A 49 4.34 -20.21 1.98
C GLN A 49 4.44 -21.58 1.29
N ARG A 50 4.34 -22.65 2.08
CA ARG A 50 3.84 -23.93 1.58
C ARG A 50 2.97 -24.59 2.64
N ALA A 51 1.72 -24.14 2.74
CA ALA A 51 0.64 -25.08 3.00
C ALA A 51 -0.03 -25.35 1.67
N ARG A 52 -0.26 -26.63 1.41
CA ARG A 52 -0.73 -27.22 0.14
C ARG A 52 -1.92 -26.48 -0.48
N TYR A 53 -1.67 -25.70 -1.54
CA TYR A 53 -2.54 -25.66 -2.70
C TYR A 53 -1.75 -25.08 -3.88
N LYS A 54 -1.81 -25.74 -5.02
CA LYS A 54 -1.32 -25.25 -6.30
C LYS A 54 -2.13 -23.99 -6.60
N ASP A 55 -1.47 -22.84 -6.76
CA ASP A 55 -2.05 -21.56 -7.19
C ASP A 55 -2.61 -20.64 -6.09
N PHE A 56 -1.73 -20.10 -5.25
CA PHE A 56 -1.99 -18.83 -4.55
C PHE A 56 -1.91 -17.67 -5.57
N SER A 57 -3.02 -17.43 -6.27
CA SER A 57 -3.29 -16.32 -7.20
C SER A 57 -2.07 -15.85 -8.01
N SER A 58 -1.72 -16.56 -9.08
CA SER A 58 -0.88 -16.14 -10.24
C SER A 58 -0.08 -14.82 -10.13
N ILE A 59 0.67 -14.64 -9.05
CA ILE A 59 1.96 -14.03 -9.06
C ILE A 59 2.80 -15.23 -9.42
N ASP A 60 3.45 -15.20 -10.57
CA ASP A 60 4.44 -16.21 -10.96
C ASP A 60 5.51 -16.26 -9.87
N PHE A 61 5.25 -16.99 -8.78
CA PHE A 61 6.25 -17.40 -7.83
C PHE A 61 7.14 -18.33 -8.64
N CYS A 62 8.34 -17.84 -8.97
CA CYS A 62 9.30 -18.59 -9.78
C CYS A 62 9.32 -20.07 -9.37
N GLU A 63 9.23 -20.96 -10.33
CA GLU A 63 9.37 -22.40 -10.09
C GLU A 63 10.73 -22.75 -9.42
N ASP A 64 11.68 -21.82 -9.44
CA ASP A 64 13.01 -21.91 -8.82
C ASP A 64 13.03 -21.62 -7.30
N TRP A 65 11.90 -21.27 -6.66
CA TRP A 65 11.88 -20.96 -5.22
C TRP A 65 11.86 -22.21 -4.34
N VAL A 66 12.91 -22.35 -3.53
CA VAL A 66 13.16 -23.51 -2.67
C VAL A 66 13.07 -23.12 -1.19
N SER A 67 12.43 -23.96 -0.37
CA SER A 67 12.34 -23.75 1.08
C SER A 67 13.68 -23.98 1.78
N TRP A 68 13.91 -23.35 2.94
CA TRP A 68 15.15 -23.58 3.72
C TRP A 68 15.40 -25.04 4.07
N SER A 69 14.34 -25.80 4.36
CA SER A 69 14.40 -27.24 4.60
C SER A 69 14.87 -28.03 3.37
N GLU A 70 14.45 -27.62 2.18
CA GLU A 70 14.81 -28.25 0.91
C GLU A 70 16.21 -27.82 0.45
N PHE A 71 16.59 -26.55 0.65
CA PHE A 71 17.95 -26.05 0.43
C PHE A 71 18.98 -26.79 1.31
N LEU A 72 18.63 -27.08 2.57
CA LEU A 72 19.48 -27.84 3.50
C LEU A 72 19.35 -29.37 3.33
N GLY A 73 18.51 -29.85 2.40
CA GLY A 73 18.36 -31.28 2.09
C GLY A 73 17.71 -32.13 3.17
N VAL A 74 16.96 -31.53 4.10
CA VAL A 74 16.34 -32.22 5.24
C VAL A 74 14.97 -32.76 4.86
N LYS A 75 14.85 -34.09 4.83
CA LYS A 75 13.61 -34.81 4.43
C LYS A 75 12.75 -35.31 5.60
N TRP A 76 13.18 -35.08 6.85
CA TRP A 76 12.47 -35.52 8.05
C TRP A 76 11.38 -34.51 8.41
N SER A 77 10.13 -34.95 8.58
CA SER A 77 8.97 -34.07 8.82
C SER A 77 9.14 -33.10 10.00
N ILE A 78 9.65 -33.57 11.15
CA ILE A 78 9.96 -32.70 12.31
C ILE A 78 11.14 -31.76 12.01
N GLY A 79 12.15 -32.24 11.28
CA GLY A 79 13.31 -31.44 10.90
C GLY A 79 12.92 -30.29 9.98
N GLU A 80 12.01 -30.53 9.03
CA GLU A 80 11.45 -29.52 8.14
C GLU A 80 10.76 -28.40 8.93
N SER A 81 9.80 -28.74 9.79
CA SER A 81 9.08 -27.73 10.60
C SER A 81 9.98 -27.00 11.59
N THR A 82 11.03 -27.65 12.10
CA THR A 82 11.96 -27.04 13.05
C THR A 82 12.86 -26.01 12.35
N ILE A 83 13.43 -26.37 11.20
CA ILE A 83 14.29 -25.47 10.40
C ILE A 83 13.51 -24.25 9.95
N GLN A 84 12.28 -24.47 9.46
CA GLN A 84 11.36 -23.44 9.04
C GLN A 84 11.01 -22.46 10.18
N PHE A 85 10.74 -22.98 11.38
CA PHE A 85 10.48 -22.14 12.55
C PHE A 85 11.68 -21.25 12.90
N PHE A 86 12.88 -21.84 12.99
CA PHE A 86 14.08 -21.09 13.36
C PHE A 86 14.53 -20.11 12.29
N SER A 87 14.37 -20.44 11.00
CA SER A 87 14.66 -19.50 9.91
C SER A 87 13.72 -18.31 9.96
N TYR A 88 12.42 -18.54 10.19
CA TYR A 88 11.45 -17.45 10.31
C TYR A 88 11.74 -16.55 11.52
N LEU A 89 12.07 -17.15 12.67
CA LEU A 89 12.44 -16.42 13.87
C LEU A 89 13.70 -15.56 13.66
N LEU A 90 14.71 -16.12 12.98
CA LEU A 90 15.96 -15.42 12.68
C LEU A 90 15.69 -14.22 11.74
N ASP A 91 15.00 -14.45 10.63
CA ASP A 91 14.71 -13.40 9.64
C ASP A 91 13.88 -12.27 10.26
N SER A 92 12.86 -12.61 11.04
CA SER A 92 12.00 -11.64 11.72
C SER A 92 12.77 -10.76 12.71
N THR A 93 13.64 -11.37 13.53
CA THR A 93 14.43 -10.62 14.52
C THR A 93 15.53 -9.77 13.87
N VAL A 94 16.17 -10.25 12.81
CA VAL A 94 17.19 -9.49 12.07
C VAL A 94 16.58 -8.30 11.34
N PHE A 95 15.48 -8.47 10.60
CA PHE A 95 14.87 -7.36 9.87
C PHE A 95 14.22 -6.32 10.79
N SER A 96 13.52 -6.76 11.84
CA SER A 96 12.97 -5.82 12.83
C SER A 96 14.09 -5.06 13.56
N GLY A 97 15.22 -5.72 13.83
CA GLY A 97 16.44 -5.11 14.36
C GLY A 97 17.00 -4.03 13.43
N ILE A 98 17.21 -4.35 12.15
CA ILE A 98 17.72 -3.41 11.14
C ILE A 98 16.76 -2.22 10.99
N ALA A 99 15.46 -2.46 10.85
CA ALA A 99 14.45 -1.41 10.74
C ALA A 99 14.51 -0.44 11.93
N THR A 100 14.57 -0.98 13.14
CA THR A 100 14.60 -0.19 14.37
C THR A 100 15.91 0.56 14.54
N LEU A 101 17.05 -0.03 14.16
CA LEU A 101 18.36 0.62 14.17
C LEU A 101 18.39 1.81 13.18
N LEU A 102 17.85 1.64 11.98
CA LEU A 102 17.78 2.70 10.97
C LEU A 102 16.95 3.89 11.48
N VAL A 103 15.75 3.64 11.99
CA VAL A 103 14.86 4.70 12.48
C VAL A 103 15.45 5.39 13.71
N THR A 104 15.89 4.64 14.73
CA THR A 104 16.35 5.23 15.99
C THR A 104 17.71 5.93 15.90
N SER A 105 18.58 5.53 14.97
CA SER A 105 19.93 6.10 14.85
C SER A 105 20.00 7.25 13.83
N TYR A 106 19.24 7.17 12.74
CA TYR A 106 19.32 8.17 11.65
C TYR A 106 18.16 9.15 11.64
N ALA A 107 16.90 8.70 11.72
CA ALA A 107 15.74 9.59 11.58
C ALA A 107 14.61 9.18 12.53
N PRO A 108 14.62 9.63 13.80
CA PRO A 108 13.59 9.26 14.78
C PRO A 108 12.20 9.75 14.36
N TYR A 109 12.12 10.85 13.59
CA TYR A 109 10.88 11.37 13.00
C TYR A 109 10.28 10.48 11.89
N ALA A 110 10.98 9.42 11.45
CA ALA A 110 10.43 8.42 10.53
C ALA A 110 9.51 7.41 11.23
N ALA A 111 9.55 7.33 12.57
CA ALA A 111 8.79 6.38 13.36
C ALA A 111 7.28 6.55 13.17
N GLY A 112 6.56 5.43 13.14
CA GLY A 112 5.10 5.40 13.05
C GLY A 112 4.55 5.83 11.68
N GLN A 113 3.26 6.15 11.65
CA GLN A 113 2.53 6.46 10.42
C GLN A 113 2.81 7.86 9.88
N GLY A 114 2.80 8.88 10.76
CA GLY A 114 3.07 10.27 10.39
C GLY A 114 1.83 11.17 10.17
N ILE A 115 0.61 10.64 10.31
CA ILE A 115 -0.61 11.44 10.11
C ILE A 115 -0.78 12.50 11.20
N ALA A 116 -0.55 12.15 12.47
CA ALA A 116 -0.72 13.08 13.59
C ALA A 116 0.23 14.28 13.44
N GLU A 117 1.48 14.01 13.09
CA GLU A 117 2.50 15.01 12.82
C GLU A 117 2.12 15.86 11.61
N LEU A 118 1.66 15.25 10.53
CA LEU A 118 1.19 15.99 9.36
C LEU A 118 0.01 16.90 9.71
N LYS A 119 -0.93 16.44 10.54
CA LYS A 119 -2.05 17.25 11.04
C LYS A 119 -1.56 18.46 11.84
N THR A 120 -0.55 18.30 12.69
CA THR A 120 0.04 19.44 13.41
C THR A 120 0.74 20.45 12.48
N ILE A 121 1.38 19.97 11.40
CA ILE A 121 1.96 20.84 10.36
C ILE A 121 0.87 21.62 9.63
N MET A 122 -0.26 20.98 9.36
CA MET A 122 -1.43 21.61 8.75
C MET A 122 -2.12 22.61 9.67
N SER A 123 -2.07 22.42 10.99
CA SER A 123 -2.49 23.44 11.98
C SER A 123 -1.58 24.66 11.96
N GLY A 124 -0.30 24.48 11.63
CA GLY A 124 0.68 25.55 11.47
C GLY A 124 1.96 25.41 12.28
N PHE A 125 2.17 24.29 12.96
CA PHE A 125 3.41 23.99 13.67
C PHE A 125 4.47 23.49 12.69
N LEU A 126 5.62 24.13 12.65
CA LEU A 126 6.68 23.77 11.70
C LEU A 126 7.61 22.70 12.29
N MET A 127 7.52 21.47 11.79
CA MET A 127 8.47 20.39 12.10
C MET A 127 9.40 20.13 10.91
N LYS A 128 10.56 20.80 10.90
CA LYS A 128 11.47 20.85 9.74
C LYS A 128 12.06 19.48 9.38
N GLU A 129 12.34 18.64 10.37
CA GLU A 129 12.96 17.32 10.14
C GLU A 129 11.96 16.26 9.70
N PHE A 130 10.67 16.43 10.00
CA PHE A 130 9.63 15.48 9.63
C PHE A 130 9.50 15.33 8.11
N LEU A 131 9.42 16.45 7.38
CA LEU A 131 9.33 16.46 5.91
C LEU A 131 10.69 16.48 5.19
N SER A 132 11.77 16.07 5.87
CA SER A 132 13.14 16.09 5.34
C SER A 132 13.41 14.92 4.39
N GLY A 133 14.33 15.12 3.43
CA GLY A 133 14.83 14.05 2.57
C GLY A 133 15.48 12.90 3.33
N LYS A 134 16.09 13.18 4.49
CA LYS A 134 16.63 12.14 5.38
C LYS A 134 15.52 11.21 5.90
N THR A 135 14.40 11.80 6.34
CA THR A 135 13.24 11.07 6.85
C THR A 135 12.58 10.26 5.75
N LEU A 136 12.47 10.82 4.54
CA LEU A 136 11.99 10.11 3.36
C LEU A 136 12.81 8.84 3.10
N LEU A 137 14.13 8.96 2.97
CA LEU A 137 15.01 7.83 2.66
C LEU A 137 14.95 6.74 3.74
N ILE A 138 15.07 7.13 5.02
CA ILE A 138 15.02 6.16 6.11
C ILE A 138 13.65 5.48 6.18
N LYS A 139 12.55 6.22 6.00
CA LYS A 139 11.19 5.66 6.04
C LYS A 139 10.95 4.67 4.90
N CYS A 140 11.40 4.98 3.68
CA CYS A 140 11.29 4.07 2.54
C CYS A 140 12.07 2.77 2.76
N VAL A 141 13.27 2.81 3.35
CA VAL A 141 14.08 1.61 3.59
C VAL A 141 13.57 0.83 4.81
N SER A 142 13.25 1.52 5.92
CA SER A 142 12.85 0.87 7.16
C SER A 142 11.51 0.15 7.05
N ILE A 143 10.58 0.69 6.24
CA ILE A 143 9.27 0.05 6.07
C ILE A 143 9.36 -1.28 5.33
N VAL A 144 10.30 -1.42 4.39
CA VAL A 144 10.55 -2.69 3.69
C VAL A 144 10.98 -3.74 4.69
N PHE A 145 11.95 -3.43 5.56
CA PHE A 145 12.37 -4.35 6.61
C PHE A 145 11.29 -4.61 7.67
N ALA A 146 10.48 -3.60 8.02
CA ALA A 146 9.38 -3.77 8.96
C ALA A 146 8.31 -4.73 8.43
N VAL A 147 7.90 -4.60 7.16
CA VAL A 147 6.94 -5.51 6.52
C VAL A 147 7.56 -6.90 6.31
N ALA A 148 8.83 -6.97 5.87
CA ALA A 148 9.54 -8.24 5.68
C ALA A 148 9.72 -9.02 6.99
N SER A 149 9.78 -8.35 8.14
CA SER A 149 9.88 -9.01 9.45
C SER A 149 8.61 -9.76 9.87
N GLY A 150 7.49 -9.62 9.15
CA GLY A 150 6.22 -10.25 9.50
C GLY A 150 5.48 -9.57 10.66
N LEU A 151 5.91 -8.37 11.07
CA LEU A 151 5.15 -7.56 12.02
C LEU A 151 3.83 -7.13 11.40
N SER A 152 2.76 -7.12 12.20
CA SER A 152 1.44 -6.64 11.77
C SER A 152 1.44 -5.11 11.70
N VAL A 153 2.02 -4.56 10.63
CA VAL A 153 2.14 -3.12 10.37
C VAL A 153 1.58 -2.75 9.00
N GLY A 154 0.81 -1.65 8.94
CA GLY A 154 0.27 -1.13 7.68
C GLY A 154 1.27 -0.23 6.94
N LYS A 155 1.53 -0.52 5.66
CA LYS A 155 2.43 0.25 4.77
C LYS A 155 1.71 1.38 4.03
N GLU A 156 0.40 1.25 3.88
CA GLU A 156 -0.49 2.12 3.10
C GLU A 156 -0.46 3.55 3.64
N VAL A 157 -0.56 3.68 4.96
CA VAL A 157 -0.59 5.00 5.62
C VAL A 157 0.78 5.68 5.60
N ALA A 158 1.87 4.92 5.57
CA ALA A 158 3.21 5.49 5.46
C ALA A 158 3.47 6.13 4.08
N LEU A 159 2.79 5.67 3.01
CA LEU A 159 2.88 6.26 1.67
C LEU A 159 2.39 7.72 1.66
N VAL A 160 1.46 8.08 2.54
CA VAL A 160 0.99 9.46 2.71
C VAL A 160 2.11 10.38 3.24
N HIS A 161 2.92 9.87 4.18
CA HIS A 161 4.07 10.63 4.67
C HIS A 161 5.17 10.71 3.58
N ILE A 162 5.42 9.61 2.87
CA ILE A 162 6.39 9.58 1.77
C ILE A 162 6.01 10.59 0.67
N SER A 163 4.74 10.64 0.26
CA SER A 163 4.27 11.57 -0.78
C SER A 163 4.39 13.05 -0.35
N THR A 164 4.09 13.36 0.91
CA THR A 164 4.21 14.73 1.46
C THR A 164 5.67 15.16 1.62
N CYS A 165 6.58 14.25 1.99
CA CYS A 165 8.02 14.47 1.95
C CYS A 165 8.50 14.76 0.53
N CYS A 166 8.11 13.95 -0.46
CA CYS A 166 8.44 14.17 -1.86
C CYS A 166 7.97 15.55 -2.35
N ALA A 167 6.72 15.93 -2.04
CA ALA A 167 6.18 17.24 -2.40
C ALA A 167 6.94 18.39 -1.72
N ASN A 168 7.33 18.25 -0.45
CA ASN A 168 8.12 19.25 0.26
C ASN A 168 9.53 19.40 -0.36
N ILE A 169 10.20 18.31 -0.70
CA ILE A 169 11.51 18.33 -1.35
C ILE A 169 11.39 18.99 -2.72
N PHE A 170 10.43 18.53 -3.54
CA PHE A 170 10.18 19.08 -4.87
C PHE A 170 9.87 20.57 -4.83
N SER A 171 9.12 21.04 -3.83
CA SER A 171 8.85 22.47 -3.65
C SER A 171 10.08 23.31 -3.32
N ASN A 172 11.11 22.72 -2.70
CA ASN A 172 12.34 23.40 -2.33
C ASN A 172 13.41 23.35 -3.45
N MET A 173 13.22 22.53 -4.49
CA MET A 173 14.17 22.41 -5.61
C MET A 173 14.16 23.63 -6.56
N PHE A 174 13.12 24.46 -6.51
CA PHE A 174 12.99 25.63 -7.38
C PHE A 174 13.06 26.92 -6.54
N PRO A 175 14.19 27.66 -6.55
CA PRO A 175 14.30 28.89 -5.79
C PRO A 175 13.36 29.98 -6.28
N SER A 176 12.77 30.69 -5.32
CA SER A 176 11.89 31.84 -5.51
C SER A 176 12.59 32.95 -6.31
N ILE A 177 12.11 33.25 -7.52
CA ILE A 177 12.47 34.49 -8.21
C ILE A 177 11.72 35.61 -7.48
N LYS A 178 12.45 36.45 -6.72
CA LYS A 178 11.88 37.67 -6.12
C LYS A 178 11.10 38.43 -7.19
N GLN A 179 9.78 38.44 -7.05
CA GLN A 179 8.91 39.27 -7.87
C GLN A 179 9.07 40.70 -7.38
N ASN A 180 10.05 41.41 -7.93
CA ASN A 180 10.02 42.86 -7.88
C ASN A 180 8.82 43.32 -8.70
N GLU A 181 7.99 44.16 -8.11
CA GLU A 181 6.82 44.75 -8.75
C GLU A 181 7.24 45.45 -10.05
N GLY A 182 6.66 45.03 -11.19
CA GLY A 182 6.75 45.79 -12.44
C GLY A 182 7.57 45.17 -13.58
N THR A 183 7.31 43.94 -14.01
CA THR A 183 7.71 43.57 -15.39
C THR A 183 6.71 42.64 -16.06
N SER A 184 6.10 43.18 -17.12
CA SER A 184 5.07 42.56 -17.94
C SER A 184 5.47 41.22 -18.53
N ILE A 185 4.52 40.29 -18.39
CA ILE A 185 4.28 39.07 -19.14
C ILE A 185 4.51 39.33 -20.64
N SER A 186 5.56 38.78 -21.30
CA SER A 186 5.62 38.71 -22.78
C SER A 186 6.76 37.93 -23.47
N LYS A 187 7.76 37.28 -22.83
CA LYS A 187 8.88 36.67 -23.60
C LYS A 187 9.40 35.29 -23.17
N VAL A 188 8.54 34.29 -22.97
CA VAL A 188 8.97 32.87 -22.97
C VAL A 188 7.90 31.96 -23.62
N ILE A 189 7.52 32.27 -24.87
CA ILE A 189 6.46 31.56 -25.61
C ILE A 189 7.00 30.49 -26.60
N ILE A 190 8.32 30.27 -26.75
CA ILE A 190 8.84 29.53 -27.93
C ILE A 190 9.72 28.28 -27.59
N LEU A 191 9.32 27.45 -26.62
CA LEU A 191 9.80 26.04 -26.50
C LEU A 191 8.89 25.17 -25.59
N SER A 192 7.56 25.28 -25.71
CA SER A 192 6.66 24.34 -26.41
C SER A 192 6.42 22.98 -25.72
N TYR A 193 5.44 23.00 -24.80
CA TYR A 193 4.52 21.94 -24.33
C TYR A 193 4.83 20.99 -23.17
N THR A 194 5.94 20.25 -23.12
CA THR A 194 6.22 19.38 -21.93
C THR A 194 6.75 20.19 -20.74
N LEU A 195 7.42 21.30 -21.03
CA LEU A 195 8.01 22.14 -20.00
C LEU A 195 6.98 23.05 -19.32
N HIS A 196 5.82 23.37 -19.92
CA HIS A 196 4.83 24.26 -19.28
C HIS A 196 4.11 23.59 -18.09
N LEU A 197 3.98 22.26 -18.12
CA LEU A 197 3.50 21.47 -16.96
C LEU A 197 4.54 21.47 -15.81
N PHE A 198 5.83 21.45 -16.17
CA PHE A 198 6.97 21.48 -15.25
C PHE A 198 7.37 22.90 -14.79
N LEU A 199 7.06 23.95 -15.57
CA LEU A 199 7.38 25.36 -15.28
C LEU A 199 6.23 26.09 -14.57
N SER A 200 5.00 25.56 -14.60
CA SER A 200 3.89 26.06 -13.75
C SER A 200 4.17 25.85 -12.24
N MET A 201 5.15 25.00 -11.92
CA MET A 201 5.77 24.84 -10.59
C MET A 201 6.69 26.01 -10.17
N ARG A 202 6.51 27.20 -10.73
CA ARG A 202 7.18 28.41 -10.27
C ARG A 202 6.46 28.97 -9.05
N ILE A 203 6.49 28.24 -7.93
CA ILE A 203 5.71 28.61 -6.75
C ILE A 203 6.64 29.07 -5.62
N ILE A 204 6.68 30.39 -5.45
CA ILE A 204 6.96 31.03 -4.17
C ILE A 204 5.82 30.60 -3.22
N LEU A 205 5.93 29.43 -2.59
CA LEU A 205 4.85 28.89 -1.76
C LEU A 205 4.75 29.71 -0.47
N ASN A 206 3.76 30.60 -0.41
CA ASN A 206 3.27 31.12 0.86
C ASN A 206 2.89 29.95 1.77
N LEU A 207 2.93 30.13 3.10
CA LEU A 207 2.61 29.06 4.05
C LEU A 207 1.24 28.40 3.76
N ALA A 208 0.26 29.20 3.30
CA ALA A 208 -1.05 28.71 2.87
C ALA A 208 -0.97 27.81 1.63
N GLN A 209 -0.21 28.20 0.61
CA GLN A 209 -0.03 27.40 -0.61
C GLN A 209 0.80 26.14 -0.33
N LYS A 210 1.78 26.21 0.58
CA LYS A 210 2.52 25.04 1.06
C LYS A 210 1.60 24.01 1.70
N ARG A 211 0.66 24.45 2.55
CA ARG A 211 -0.37 23.58 3.13
C ARG A 211 -1.26 22.95 2.04
N GLN A 212 -1.72 23.73 1.06
CA GLN A 212 -2.50 23.21 -0.07
C GLN A 212 -1.73 22.15 -0.89
N LEU A 213 -0.42 22.35 -1.09
CA LEU A 213 0.44 21.37 -1.75
C LEU A 213 0.56 20.08 -0.92
N LEU A 214 0.77 20.19 0.39
CA LEU A 214 0.84 19.02 1.29
C LEU A 214 -0.49 18.26 1.32
N SER A 215 -1.63 18.94 1.33
CA SER A 215 -2.97 18.33 1.24
C SER A 215 -3.19 17.59 -0.09
N ALA A 216 -2.70 18.15 -1.21
CA ALA A 216 -2.78 17.49 -2.51
C ALA A 216 -1.87 16.25 -2.57
N ALA A 217 -0.66 16.37 -2.02
CA ALA A 217 0.30 15.27 -1.96
C ALA A 217 -0.17 14.13 -1.06
N SER A 218 -0.80 14.42 0.08
CA SER A 218 -1.39 13.39 0.93
C SER A 218 -2.55 12.68 0.23
N ALA A 219 -3.43 13.41 -0.48
CA ALA A 219 -4.50 12.82 -1.28
C ALA A 219 -3.95 11.88 -2.37
N ALA A 220 -2.87 12.28 -3.06
CA ALA A 220 -2.20 11.43 -4.04
C ALA A 220 -1.56 10.19 -3.41
N GLY A 221 -0.93 10.31 -2.25
CA GLY A 221 -0.36 9.17 -1.51
C GLY A 221 -1.41 8.13 -1.13
N ILE A 222 -2.58 8.58 -0.66
CA ILE A 222 -3.71 7.70 -0.34
C ILE A 222 -4.29 7.07 -1.61
N SER A 223 -4.40 7.84 -2.70
CA SER A 223 -4.86 7.32 -3.98
C SER A 223 -3.95 6.21 -4.52
N VAL A 224 -2.63 6.32 -4.35
CA VAL A 224 -1.67 5.27 -4.72
C VAL A 224 -1.79 4.07 -3.78
N ALA A 225 -1.99 4.30 -2.49
CA ALA A 225 -2.13 3.21 -1.52
C ALA A 225 -3.40 2.37 -1.72
N PHE A 226 -4.52 3.00 -2.10
CA PHE A 226 -5.83 2.35 -2.15
C PHE A 226 -6.46 2.27 -3.55
N GLY A 227 -5.84 2.85 -4.58
CA GLY A 227 -6.40 2.88 -5.95
C GLY A 227 -7.68 3.72 -6.07
N ALA A 228 -7.97 4.58 -5.09
CA ALA A 228 -9.24 5.30 -4.98
C ALA A 228 -9.04 6.82 -4.88
N PRO A 229 -9.00 7.56 -6.01
CA PRO A 229 -8.65 8.98 -6.02
C PRO A 229 -9.65 9.88 -5.29
N ILE A 230 -10.95 9.59 -5.39
CA ILE A 230 -12.00 10.36 -4.70
C ILE A 230 -11.87 10.17 -3.18
N ALA A 231 -11.71 8.93 -2.73
CA ALA A 231 -11.52 8.60 -1.32
C ALA A 231 -10.25 9.25 -0.75
N GLY A 232 -9.16 9.30 -1.52
CA GLY A 232 -7.92 9.95 -1.11
C GLY A 232 -8.08 11.46 -0.86
N VAL A 233 -8.83 12.17 -1.70
CA VAL A 233 -9.12 13.60 -1.51
C VAL A 233 -10.02 13.83 -0.30
N LEU A 234 -11.07 13.02 -0.14
CA LEU A 234 -11.99 13.12 0.99
C LEU A 234 -11.27 12.84 2.32
N PHE A 235 -10.41 11.82 2.36
CA PHE A 235 -9.60 11.54 3.55
C PHE A 235 -8.62 12.69 3.85
N SER A 236 -7.99 13.28 2.84
CA SER A 236 -7.11 14.45 3.05
C SER A 236 -7.88 15.66 3.59
N LEU A 237 -9.14 15.82 3.21
CA LEU A 237 -10.06 16.83 3.74
C LEU A 237 -10.43 16.53 5.19
N GLU A 238 -10.85 15.31 5.50
CA GLU A 238 -11.39 14.94 6.82
C GLU A 238 -10.30 14.75 7.89
N ALA A 239 -9.23 14.03 7.56
CA ALA A 239 -8.25 13.56 8.54
C ALA A 239 -7.04 14.48 8.68
N ILE A 240 -6.63 15.17 7.61
CA ILE A 240 -5.34 15.87 7.53
C ILE A 240 -5.51 17.40 7.56
N SER A 241 -6.50 17.92 6.85
CA SER A 241 -6.64 19.36 6.61
C SER A 241 -7.77 19.97 7.45
N TYR A 242 -7.54 21.12 8.08
CA TYR A 242 -8.61 21.87 8.80
C TYR A 242 -9.45 22.73 7.86
N TYR A 243 -8.84 23.19 6.77
CA TYR A 243 -9.45 24.07 5.80
C TYR A 243 -9.04 23.64 4.40
N PHE A 244 -10.01 23.36 3.55
CA PHE A 244 -9.80 22.82 2.21
C PHE A 244 -10.59 23.64 1.18
N PRO A 245 -9.94 24.61 0.49
CA PRO A 245 -10.62 25.39 -0.55
C PRO A 245 -11.13 24.50 -1.69
N SER A 246 -12.32 24.80 -2.21
CA SER A 246 -12.92 24.06 -3.34
C SER A 246 -12.02 24.01 -4.57
N ALA A 247 -11.33 25.11 -4.88
CA ALA A 247 -10.34 25.15 -5.97
C ALA A 247 -9.13 24.23 -5.72
N THR A 248 -8.70 24.05 -4.47
CA THR A 248 -7.65 23.10 -4.09
C THR A 248 -8.16 21.67 -4.19
N MET A 249 -9.46 21.44 -3.95
CA MET A 249 -10.08 20.09 -3.98
C MET A 249 -9.99 19.49 -5.36
N LEU A 250 -10.38 20.26 -6.38
CA LEU A 250 -10.30 19.83 -7.76
C LEU A 250 -8.86 19.57 -8.21
N LYS A 251 -7.90 20.42 -7.79
CA LYS A 251 -6.47 20.23 -8.08
C LYS A 251 -5.92 18.95 -7.42
N SER A 252 -6.32 18.68 -6.19
CA SER A 252 -5.92 17.48 -5.45
C SER A 252 -6.52 16.22 -6.08
N PHE A 253 -7.77 16.30 -6.55
CA PHE A 253 -8.41 15.22 -7.30
C PHE A 253 -7.70 14.91 -8.62
N PHE A 254 -7.33 15.93 -9.39
CA PHE A 254 -6.53 15.74 -10.59
C PHE A 254 -5.18 15.07 -10.28
N CYS A 255 -4.48 15.55 -9.25
CA CYS A 255 -3.21 14.96 -8.81
C CYS A 255 -3.36 13.48 -8.38
N ALA A 256 -4.38 13.17 -7.58
CA ALA A 256 -4.68 11.81 -7.15
C ALA A 256 -5.02 10.89 -8.32
N THR A 257 -5.80 11.38 -9.29
CA THR A 257 -6.18 10.61 -10.49
C THR A 257 -4.97 10.31 -11.36
N VAL A 258 -4.07 11.28 -11.59
CA VAL A 258 -2.82 11.06 -12.33
C VAL A 258 -1.96 10.01 -11.62
N ALA A 259 -1.87 10.06 -10.30
CA ALA A 259 -1.14 9.07 -9.52
C ALA A 259 -1.75 7.65 -9.63
N ALA A 260 -3.07 7.53 -9.58
CA ALA A 260 -3.76 6.24 -9.77
C ALA A 260 -3.58 5.68 -11.19
N VAL A 261 -3.70 6.52 -12.23
CA VAL A 261 -3.47 6.12 -13.62
C VAL A 261 -2.02 5.68 -13.83
N THR A 262 -1.07 6.37 -13.20
CA THR A 262 0.35 5.99 -13.25
C THR A 262 0.58 4.64 -12.59
N LEU A 263 -0.03 4.38 -11.42
CA LEU A 263 0.03 3.07 -10.77
C LEU A 263 -0.56 1.96 -11.64
N LYS A 264 -1.72 2.22 -12.28
CA LYS A 264 -2.35 1.28 -13.21
C LYS A 264 -1.48 0.98 -14.43
N TYR A 265 -0.72 1.97 -14.91
CA TYR A 265 0.22 1.80 -16.03
C TYR A 265 1.45 0.97 -15.64
N PHE A 266 2.00 1.18 -14.43
CA PHE A 266 3.13 0.39 -13.93
C PHE A 266 2.76 -1.06 -13.62
N ASP A 267 1.49 -1.35 -13.33
CA ASP A 267 0.94 -2.67 -12.99
C ASP A 267 1.88 -3.52 -12.12
N PRO A 268 2.17 -3.09 -10.87
CA PRO A 268 3.18 -3.73 -10.03
C PRO A 268 2.86 -5.19 -9.70
N TYR A 269 1.59 -5.59 -9.78
CA TYR A 269 1.13 -6.95 -9.52
C TYR A 269 1.00 -7.78 -10.79
N ARG A 270 1.14 -7.17 -11.99
CA ARG A 270 1.07 -7.83 -13.31
C ARG A 270 -0.23 -8.61 -13.54
N ASN A 271 -1.30 -8.26 -12.84
CA ASN A 271 -2.61 -8.90 -12.91
C ASN A 271 -3.71 -7.93 -13.33
N GLY A 272 -3.34 -6.70 -13.71
CA GLY A 272 -4.27 -5.64 -14.04
C GLY A 272 -5.08 -5.10 -12.85
N LYS A 273 -4.84 -5.51 -11.61
CA LYS A 273 -5.46 -4.88 -10.42
C LYS A 273 -4.60 -3.71 -9.94
N MET A 274 -5.24 -2.60 -9.54
CA MET A 274 -4.50 -1.46 -8.98
C MET A 274 -4.02 -1.73 -7.55
N VAL A 275 -4.86 -2.45 -6.79
CA VAL A 275 -4.62 -2.86 -5.42
C VAL A 275 -5.06 -4.32 -5.22
N PRO A 276 -4.41 -5.10 -4.34
CA PRO A 276 -4.67 -6.53 -4.22
C PRO A 276 -6.12 -6.85 -3.85
N PHE A 277 -6.71 -6.06 -2.95
CA PHE A 277 -8.07 -6.23 -2.44
C PHE A 277 -9.19 -5.76 -3.39
N GLN A 278 -8.85 -5.38 -4.63
CA GLN A 278 -9.86 -5.01 -5.61
C GLN A 278 -10.60 -6.27 -6.10
N ASN A 279 -11.88 -6.36 -5.75
CA ASN A 279 -12.79 -7.42 -6.18
C ASN A 279 -14.04 -6.82 -6.82
N VAL A 280 -14.56 -7.51 -7.84
CA VAL A 280 -15.81 -7.15 -8.53
C VAL A 280 -16.85 -8.15 -8.07
N TYR A 281 -17.89 -7.67 -7.40
CA TYR A 281 -19.02 -8.49 -6.94
C TYR A 281 -20.09 -8.51 -8.02
N GLU A 282 -20.60 -9.69 -8.33
CA GLU A 282 -21.71 -9.86 -9.29
C GLU A 282 -23.08 -9.88 -8.59
N ARG A 283 -23.12 -10.08 -7.27
CA ARG A 283 -24.35 -10.17 -6.48
C ARG A 283 -24.75 -8.83 -5.87
N THR A 284 -26.05 -8.53 -5.92
CA THR A 284 -26.66 -7.40 -5.22
C THR A 284 -27.12 -7.82 -3.82
N TRP A 285 -27.09 -6.88 -2.88
CA TRP A 285 -27.55 -7.08 -1.50
C TRP A 285 -29.07 -6.95 -1.40
N TYR A 286 -29.66 -7.64 -0.42
CA TYR A 286 -31.08 -7.54 -0.10
C TYR A 286 -31.32 -6.55 1.04
N SER A 287 -32.45 -5.84 1.06
CA SER A 287 -32.75 -4.82 2.08
C SER A 287 -32.74 -5.35 3.52
N PHE A 288 -33.05 -6.63 3.74
CA PHE A 288 -32.99 -7.23 5.07
C PHE A 288 -31.54 -7.39 5.57
N GLU A 289 -30.55 -7.51 4.68
CA GLU A 289 -29.13 -7.63 5.05
C GLU A 289 -28.57 -6.35 5.67
N LEU A 290 -29.24 -5.21 5.46
CA LEU A 290 -28.87 -3.92 6.04
C LEU A 290 -28.85 -3.96 7.57
N ILE A 291 -29.73 -4.75 8.20
CA ILE A 291 -29.72 -4.88 9.66
C ILE A 291 -28.41 -5.51 10.16
N PHE A 292 -27.87 -6.49 9.41
CA PHE A 292 -26.60 -7.12 9.74
C PHE A 292 -25.42 -6.18 9.47
N PHE A 293 -25.46 -5.37 8.42
CA PHE A 293 -24.45 -4.34 8.18
C PHE A 293 -24.42 -3.28 9.29
N VAL A 294 -25.58 -2.86 9.79
CA VAL A 294 -25.64 -1.94 10.94
C VAL A 294 -25.06 -2.58 12.19
N LEU A 295 -25.39 -3.85 12.48
CA LEU A 295 -24.82 -4.57 13.62
C LEU A 295 -23.30 -4.68 13.51
N ILE A 296 -22.77 -5.04 12.35
CA ILE A 296 -21.31 -5.08 12.09
C ILE A 296 -20.69 -3.70 12.33
N GLY A 297 -21.35 -2.62 11.89
CA GLY A 297 -20.91 -1.24 12.15
C GLY A 297 -20.85 -0.90 13.64
N VAL A 298 -21.86 -1.31 14.43
CA VAL A 298 -21.87 -1.11 15.89
C VAL A 298 -20.75 -1.89 16.57
N PHE A 299 -20.58 -3.18 16.23
CA PHE A 299 -19.49 -3.99 16.79
C PHE A 299 -18.12 -3.44 16.39
N GLY A 300 -17.95 -3.03 15.13
CA GLY A 300 -16.73 -2.39 14.65
C GLY A 300 -16.40 -1.09 15.38
N GLY A 301 -17.41 -0.26 15.67
CA GLY A 301 -17.25 0.97 16.44
C GLY A 301 -16.83 0.72 17.89
N ILE A 302 -17.45 -0.26 18.57
CA ILE A 302 -17.10 -0.65 19.94
C ILE A 302 -15.67 -1.19 19.99
N PHE A 303 -15.33 -2.11 19.07
CA PHE A 303 -14.01 -2.71 18.99
C PHE A 303 -12.93 -1.67 18.67
N GLY A 304 -13.20 -0.76 17.72
CA GLY A 304 -12.32 0.35 17.40
C GLY A 304 -12.08 1.29 18.59
N SER A 305 -13.14 1.64 19.34
CA SER A 305 -13.00 2.46 20.56
C SER A 305 -12.16 1.78 21.62
N ALA A 306 -12.31 0.45 21.80
CA ALA A 306 -11.51 -0.33 22.73
C ALA A 306 -10.03 -0.33 22.33
N ILE A 307 -9.70 -0.57 21.05
CA ILE A 307 -8.32 -0.55 20.55
C ILE A 307 -7.68 0.83 20.76
N VAL A 308 -8.38 1.92 20.43
CA VAL A 308 -7.83 3.28 20.60
C VAL A 308 -7.55 3.59 22.08
N LYS A 309 -8.43 3.16 23.00
CA LYS A 309 -8.20 3.31 24.44
C LYS A 309 -7.01 2.47 24.91
N LEU A 310 -6.91 1.23 24.46
CA LEU A 310 -5.79 0.34 24.80
C LEU A 310 -4.45 0.90 24.28
N ASP A 311 -4.40 1.38 23.05
CA ASP A 311 -3.22 2.02 22.46
C ASP A 311 -2.81 3.27 23.26
N SER A 312 -3.77 4.11 23.63
CA SER A 312 -3.51 5.30 24.45
C SER A 312 -2.96 4.94 25.85
N ILE A 313 -3.55 3.94 26.51
CA ILE A 313 -3.09 3.45 27.82
C ILE A 313 -1.67 2.88 27.70
N PHE A 314 -1.43 2.04 26.70
CA PHE A 314 -0.13 1.41 26.48
C PHE A 314 0.96 2.44 26.13
N SER A 315 0.65 3.40 25.28
CA SER A 315 1.55 4.50 24.93
C SER A 315 1.93 5.35 26.15
N ASN A 316 0.98 5.66 27.03
CA ASN A 316 1.24 6.38 28.29
C ASN A 316 2.09 5.54 29.25
N TYR A 317 1.81 4.24 29.35
CA TYR A 317 2.62 3.32 30.16
C TYR A 317 4.07 3.23 29.64
N ARG A 318 4.26 3.14 28.32
CA ARG A 318 5.58 3.10 27.67
C ARG A 318 6.43 4.34 27.97
N GLN A 319 5.80 5.51 28.06
CA GLN A 319 6.50 6.76 28.40
C GLN A 319 6.94 6.84 29.87
N LYS A 320 6.21 6.18 30.78
CA LYS A 320 6.47 6.21 32.24
C LYS A 320 7.35 5.05 32.72
N SER A 321 7.34 3.92 32.03
CA SER A 321 8.06 2.70 32.41
C SER A 321 9.52 2.71 31.95
N LEU A 322 10.33 1.80 32.49
CA LEU A 322 11.72 1.56 32.10
C LEU A 322 11.87 1.09 30.64
N ILE A 323 10.77 0.64 30.03
CA ILE A 323 10.68 0.21 28.62
C ILE A 323 11.15 1.30 27.66
N ARG A 324 11.00 2.59 28.02
CA ARG A 324 11.49 3.72 27.22
C ARG A 324 12.98 3.61 26.89
N ASN A 325 13.80 3.13 27.83
CA ASN A 325 15.24 3.04 27.65
C ASN A 325 15.65 1.85 26.77
N PHE A 326 14.75 0.88 26.57
CA PHE A 326 14.98 -0.35 25.81
C PHE A 326 14.14 -0.41 24.52
N ALA A 327 13.84 0.74 23.91
CA ALA A 327 12.98 0.82 22.72
C ALA A 327 13.46 -0.04 21.53
N ARG A 328 14.78 -0.23 21.38
CA ARG A 328 15.34 -1.06 20.29
C ARG A 328 15.07 -2.54 20.48
N GLY A 329 15.30 -3.04 21.70
CA GLY A 329 15.08 -4.46 21.99
C GLY A 329 13.61 -4.80 22.19
N GLU A 330 12.77 -3.84 22.58
CA GLU A 330 11.30 -3.99 22.62
C GLU A 330 10.75 -4.49 21.28
N VAL A 331 11.11 -3.83 20.17
CA VAL A 331 10.59 -4.21 18.83
C VAL A 331 11.06 -5.60 18.42
N VAL A 332 12.31 -5.96 18.71
CA VAL A 332 12.87 -7.29 18.40
C VAL A 332 12.17 -8.38 19.23
N VAL A 333 11.91 -8.12 20.51
CA VAL A 333 11.17 -9.03 21.39
C VAL A 333 9.73 -9.19 20.91
N VAL A 334 9.06 -8.10 20.52
CA VAL A 334 7.71 -8.16 19.95
C VAL A 334 7.70 -8.99 18.67
N ALA A 335 8.65 -8.77 17.74
CA ALA A 335 8.77 -9.56 16.52
C ALA A 335 8.95 -11.06 16.81
N ALA A 336 9.84 -11.41 17.75
CA ALA A 336 10.05 -12.79 18.17
C ALA A 336 8.79 -13.43 18.77
N LEU A 337 8.08 -12.71 19.65
CA LEU A 337 6.83 -13.18 20.24
C LEU A 337 5.72 -13.33 19.20
N THR A 338 5.63 -12.41 18.25
CA THR A 338 4.69 -12.50 17.12
C THR A 338 4.95 -13.76 16.32
N VAL A 339 6.21 -14.08 15.99
CA VAL A 339 6.55 -15.33 15.30
C VAL A 339 6.12 -16.56 16.12
N ILE A 340 6.45 -16.60 17.42
CA ILE A 340 6.12 -17.74 18.28
C ILE A 340 4.61 -17.99 18.33
N ILE A 341 3.81 -16.94 18.42
CA ILE A 341 2.34 -17.04 18.50
C ILE A 341 1.73 -17.35 17.13
N CYS A 342 2.20 -16.69 16.08
CA CYS A 342 1.61 -16.79 14.74
C CYS A 342 2.06 -18.03 13.96
N TYR A 343 3.17 -18.69 14.33
CA TYR A 343 3.70 -19.84 13.57
C TYR A 343 2.68 -20.96 13.37
N GLY A 344 1.85 -21.22 14.39
CA GLY A 344 0.81 -22.24 14.33
C GLY A 344 -0.43 -21.87 13.51
N ASN A 345 -0.59 -20.60 13.12
CA ASN A 345 -1.76 -20.11 12.40
C ASN A 345 -1.38 -19.49 11.06
N ILE A 346 -1.78 -20.16 9.98
CA ILE A 346 -1.48 -19.74 8.61
C ILE A 346 -2.03 -18.35 8.24
N PHE A 347 -3.21 -17.99 8.78
CA PHE A 347 -3.84 -16.71 8.51
C PHE A 347 -3.12 -15.57 9.23
N ALA A 348 -2.63 -15.83 10.44
CA ALA A 348 -1.87 -14.85 11.23
C ALA A 348 -0.46 -14.58 10.67
N ARG A 349 0.06 -15.49 9.83
CA ARG A 349 1.35 -15.35 9.14
C ARG A 349 1.27 -14.53 7.84
N SER A 350 0.08 -14.41 7.25
CA SER A 350 -0.09 -13.78 5.93
C SER A 350 -0.02 -12.25 6.03
N ASP A 351 0.49 -11.56 4.99
CA ASP A 351 0.48 -10.09 4.92
C ASP A 351 -0.96 -9.58 5.01
N ALA A 352 -1.17 -8.52 5.78
CA ALA A 352 -2.51 -8.02 6.11
C ALA A 352 -3.30 -7.65 4.85
N VAL A 353 -2.63 -7.09 3.84
CA VAL A 353 -3.25 -6.72 2.56
C VAL A 353 -3.75 -7.95 1.80
N THR A 354 -2.95 -9.02 1.79
CA THR A 354 -3.30 -10.28 1.13
C THR A 354 -4.40 -11.02 1.90
N LEU A 355 -4.36 -10.98 3.23
CA LEU A 355 -5.41 -11.54 4.07
C LEU A 355 -6.76 -10.86 3.81
N VAL A 356 -6.77 -9.52 3.75
CA VAL A 356 -7.97 -8.74 3.43
C VAL A 356 -8.45 -9.04 2.00
N SER A 357 -7.52 -9.15 1.04
CA SER A 357 -7.87 -9.56 -0.32
C SER A 357 -8.58 -10.91 -0.35
N ASN A 358 -8.04 -11.91 0.34
CA ASN A 358 -8.60 -13.26 0.41
C ASN A 358 -9.97 -13.27 1.10
N LEU A 359 -10.17 -12.44 2.13
CA LEU A 359 -11.45 -12.32 2.83
C LEU A 359 -12.55 -11.76 1.93
N PHE A 360 -12.20 -10.88 1.00
CA PHE A 360 -13.14 -10.25 0.08
C PHE A 360 -13.35 -11.03 -1.23
N THR A 361 -12.56 -12.08 -1.48
CA THR A 361 -12.70 -12.91 -2.68
C THR A 361 -13.90 -13.84 -2.53
N GLU A 362 -14.74 -13.91 -3.57
CA GLU A 362 -15.86 -14.83 -3.60
C GLU A 362 -15.38 -16.27 -3.77
N CYS A 363 -15.85 -17.18 -2.91
CA CYS A 363 -15.59 -18.61 -3.02
C CYS A 363 -16.09 -19.19 -4.36
N ARG A 364 -15.18 -19.50 -5.29
CA ARG A 364 -15.47 -20.27 -6.51
C ARG A 364 -15.13 -21.76 -6.31
N ALA A 365 -15.76 -22.64 -7.08
CA ALA A 365 -15.59 -24.11 -6.97
C ALA A 365 -14.16 -24.65 -7.20
N LYS A 366 -13.20 -23.78 -7.54
CA LYS A 366 -11.76 -24.06 -7.65
C LYS A 366 -10.95 -23.02 -6.87
N ASP A 367 -11.41 -22.59 -5.70
CA ASP A 367 -10.65 -21.63 -4.90
C ASP A 367 -9.59 -22.31 -4.04
N SER A 368 -8.36 -21.83 -4.24
CA SER A 368 -7.12 -22.20 -3.59
C SER A 368 -6.87 -21.48 -2.27
N SER A 369 -7.83 -20.67 -1.81
CA SER A 369 -7.69 -19.84 -0.62
C SER A 369 -7.75 -20.64 0.69
N GLY A 370 -8.10 -21.93 0.65
CA GLY A 370 -8.26 -22.82 1.82
C GLY A 370 -9.40 -22.44 2.78
N ILE A 371 -9.97 -21.23 2.62
CA ILE A 371 -11.14 -20.72 3.37
C ILE A 371 -12.44 -21.28 2.78
N CYS A 372 -12.43 -21.53 1.48
CA CYS A 372 -13.57 -21.97 0.69
C CYS A 372 -13.59 -23.48 0.40
N GLU A 373 -12.67 -24.24 1.01
CA GLU A 373 -12.57 -25.69 0.83
C GLU A 373 -13.70 -26.35 1.65
N TYR A 374 -14.82 -26.66 1.00
CA TYR A 374 -15.94 -27.38 1.59
C TYR A 374 -15.56 -28.86 1.74
N GLU A 375 -14.72 -29.20 2.72
CA GLU A 375 -14.41 -30.61 3.06
C GLU A 375 -15.24 -31.14 4.25
N PHE A 376 -16.35 -30.47 4.58
CA PHE A 376 -17.35 -30.96 5.51
C PHE A 376 -18.75 -30.81 4.93
N LEU A 377 -19.17 -31.82 4.15
CA LEU A 377 -20.52 -32.41 4.17
C LEU A 377 -20.53 -33.75 3.42
#